data_AF-A0A161WTN4-F1
#
_entry.id   AF-A0A161WTN4-F1
#
_cell.length_a   1.000
_cell.length_b   1.000
_cell.length_c   1.000
_cell.angle_alpha   90.00
_cell.angle_beta   90.00
_cell.angle_gamma   90.00
#
_symmetry.space_group_name_H-M   'P 1'
#
loop_
_entity.id
_entity.type
_entity.pdbx_description
1 polymer ?
#
loop_
_entity_poly.entity_id
_entity_poly.type
_entity_poly.pdbx_seq_one_letter_code
_entity_poly.pdbx_strand_id
1 'polypeptide(L)'
;MAIAQIATIVFIYIISILSESRSDTNHVYSPCSDSKIQRSDGFTFGIAFSTKNSFYPDNNSSRVQLSPCDKRLSLSNSQIAVFRPKVDQISLLTINTSSFFPDTYGGYMVAFAGRKYAARSLPAFVANGTFTVTSFTLALEFKKGRLQNLFWKRDGCSKCSGDSSFVCLNNQDCAIKTNSCLKRGQGGSVDCSLGIQMAFSGTDKHMSVLNSWYEVKNLRQYSLYGLYSNLKDSLTSQYNKFF
;
A
#
# COMPACT_ATOMS: atom_id res chain seq x y z
N MET A 1 -36.10 2.99 -41.44
CA MET A 1 -35.10 3.83 -40.76
C MET A 1 -35.47 4.17 -39.32
N ALA A 2 -36.73 4.49 -38.98
CA ALA A 2 -37.14 4.83 -37.61
C ALA A 2 -36.98 3.70 -36.56
N ILE A 3 -37.24 2.44 -36.93
CA ILE A 3 -37.14 1.29 -36.01
C ILE A 3 -35.68 1.07 -35.53
N ALA A 4 -34.70 1.27 -36.42
CA ALA A 4 -33.29 1.15 -36.08
C ALA A 4 -32.83 2.25 -35.12
N GLN A 5 -33.40 3.46 -35.22
CA GLN A 5 -33.11 4.57 -34.30
C GLN A 5 -33.75 4.38 -32.92
N ILE A 6 -34.94 3.76 -32.84
CA ILE A 6 -35.57 3.45 -31.55
C ILE A 6 -34.76 2.36 -30.83
N ALA A 7 -34.29 1.33 -31.55
CA ALA A 7 -33.48 0.27 -30.97
C ALA A 7 -32.14 0.78 -30.42
N THR A 8 -31.47 1.71 -31.09
CA THR A 8 -30.22 2.30 -30.59
C THR A 8 -30.44 3.18 -29.36
N ILE A 9 -31.53 3.96 -29.31
CA ILE A 9 -31.87 4.78 -28.14
C ILE A 9 -32.18 3.91 -26.92
N VAL A 10 -32.95 2.83 -27.10
CA VAL A 10 -33.25 1.87 -26.02
C VAL A 10 -31.97 1.18 -25.53
N PHE A 11 -31.06 0.82 -26.44
CA PHE A 11 -29.78 0.21 -26.07
C PHE A 11 -28.88 1.17 -25.27
N ILE A 12 -28.80 2.45 -25.67
CA ILE A 12 -28.06 3.49 -24.92
C ILE A 12 -28.70 3.75 -23.55
N TYR A 13 -30.04 3.72 -23.45
CA TYR A 13 -30.75 3.86 -22.18
C TYR A 13 -30.49 2.67 -21.24
N ILE A 14 -30.45 1.44 -21.77
CA ILE A 14 -30.09 0.24 -20.98
C ILE A 14 -28.63 0.30 -20.52
N ILE A 15 -27.70 0.76 -21.35
CA ILE A 15 -26.28 0.94 -20.97
C ILE A 15 -26.12 2.00 -19.86
N SER A 16 -26.91 3.07 -19.91
CA SER A 16 -26.87 4.11 -18.86
C SER A 16 -27.49 3.66 -17.54
N ILE A 17 -28.49 2.77 -17.55
CA ILE A 17 -29.00 2.13 -16.33
C ILE A 17 -27.99 1.11 -15.75
N LEU A 18 -27.24 0.41 -16.60
CA LEU A 18 -26.18 -0.52 -16.20
C LEU A 18 -24.87 0.19 -15.79
N SER A 19 -24.78 1.51 -15.98
CA SER A 19 -23.69 2.32 -15.49
C SER A 19 -23.90 2.58 -13.99
N GLU A 20 -23.68 1.57 -13.16
CA GLU A 20 -23.41 1.80 -11.73
C GLU A 20 -22.12 2.63 -11.63
N SER A 21 -22.27 3.95 -11.71
CA SER A 21 -21.34 4.86 -11.05
C SER A 21 -21.50 4.55 -9.56
N ARG A 22 -20.80 3.53 -9.07
CA ARG A 22 -20.62 3.32 -7.64
C ARG A 22 -19.79 4.49 -7.14
N SER A 23 -20.50 5.59 -6.90
CA SER A 23 -20.07 6.71 -6.11
C SER A 23 -19.60 6.15 -4.78
N ASP A 24 -18.47 6.67 -4.34
CA ASP A 24 -17.85 6.28 -3.09
C ASP A 24 -18.81 6.56 -1.92
N THR A 25 -19.30 5.50 -1.29
CA THR A 25 -20.29 5.59 -0.20
C THR A 25 -19.67 5.65 1.18
N ASN A 26 -18.33 5.61 1.28
CA ASN A 26 -17.61 5.58 2.54
C ASN A 26 -17.00 6.94 2.88
N HIS A 27 -17.74 7.79 3.61
CA HIS A 27 -17.27 9.12 4.00
C HIS A 27 -16.27 9.13 5.18
N VAL A 28 -15.64 8.00 5.49
CA VAL A 28 -14.60 7.92 6.53
C VAL A 28 -13.24 8.26 5.92
N TYR A 29 -12.68 9.38 6.35
CA TYR A 29 -11.37 9.89 5.90
C TYR A 29 -10.27 9.78 6.95
N SER A 30 -10.61 9.47 8.19
CA SER A 30 -9.63 9.27 9.27
C SER A 30 -9.23 7.79 9.35
N PRO A 31 -7.92 7.46 9.41
CA PRO A 31 -7.47 6.08 9.56
C PRO A 31 -7.85 5.51 10.94
N CYS A 32 -8.15 6.36 11.93
CA CYS A 32 -8.56 5.93 13.27
C CYS A 32 -10.08 5.87 13.45
N SER A 33 -10.85 5.91 12.37
CA SER A 33 -12.30 5.77 12.41
C SER A 33 -12.72 4.41 11.84
N ASP A 34 -13.67 3.75 12.49
CA ASP A 34 -14.20 2.48 12.01
C ASP A 34 -15.10 2.71 10.77
N SER A 35 -14.93 1.89 9.73
CA SER A 35 -15.73 1.96 8.51
C SER A 35 -16.24 0.59 8.08
N LYS A 36 -17.28 0.59 7.24
CA LYS A 36 -17.76 -0.58 6.51
C LYS A 36 -17.76 -0.25 5.02
N ILE A 37 -16.98 -1.00 4.26
CA ILE A 37 -16.80 -0.74 2.83
C ILE A 37 -17.69 -1.62 1.96
N GLN A 38 -17.99 -1.14 0.77
CA GLN A 38 -18.37 -1.96 -0.39
C GLN A 38 -17.28 -1.90 -1.47
N ARG A 39 -17.34 -2.81 -2.45
CA ARG A 39 -16.51 -2.71 -3.67
C ARG A 39 -16.68 -1.31 -4.28
N SER A 40 -15.58 -0.74 -4.76
CA SER A 40 -15.47 0.61 -5.32
C SER A 40 -15.53 1.79 -4.34
N ASP A 41 -15.74 1.58 -3.04
CA ASP A 41 -15.59 2.66 -2.04
C ASP A 41 -14.11 3.06 -1.89
N GLY A 42 -13.85 4.28 -1.42
CA GLY A 42 -12.53 4.63 -0.89
C GLY A 42 -12.35 4.06 0.51
N PHE A 43 -11.20 3.47 0.81
CA PHE A 43 -10.88 2.98 2.15
C PHE A 43 -9.66 3.67 2.74
N THR A 44 -9.87 4.45 3.82
CA THR A 44 -8.76 5.13 4.49
C THR A 44 -8.03 4.20 5.45
N PHE A 45 -6.71 4.13 5.30
CA PHE A 45 -5.81 3.52 6.27
C PHE A 45 -4.52 4.36 6.39
N GLY A 46 -3.80 4.17 7.49
CA GLY A 46 -2.55 4.84 7.77
C GLY A 46 -1.37 3.88 7.76
N ILE A 47 -0.19 4.42 7.52
CA ILE A 47 1.11 3.78 7.73
C ILE A 47 1.89 4.67 8.68
N ALA A 48 2.19 4.16 9.87
CA ALA A 48 2.99 4.85 10.87
C ALA A 48 4.43 4.36 10.80
N PHE A 49 5.37 5.29 10.75
CA PHE A 49 6.82 5.06 10.80
C PHE A 49 7.33 5.39 12.20
N SER A 50 7.98 4.43 12.84
CA SER A 50 8.60 4.61 14.15
C SER A 50 9.68 3.54 14.39
N THR A 51 10.26 3.52 15.58
CA THR A 51 11.05 2.37 16.01
C THR A 51 10.15 1.15 16.21
N LYS A 52 10.70 -0.06 16.04
CA LYS A 52 9.95 -1.31 16.24
C LYS A 52 9.25 -1.36 17.61
N ASN A 53 9.94 -0.91 18.66
CA ASN A 53 9.45 -1.00 20.05
C ASN A 53 8.35 0.03 20.36
N SER A 54 8.30 1.15 19.62
CA SER A 54 7.27 2.20 19.81
C SER A 54 5.84 1.72 19.54
N PHE A 55 5.65 0.56 18.88
CA PHE A 55 4.34 -0.04 18.63
C PHE A 55 3.87 -0.99 19.74
N TYR A 56 4.66 -1.12 20.80
CA TYR A 56 4.38 -1.94 21.97
C TYR A 56 4.32 -1.05 23.22
N PRO A 57 3.37 -1.29 24.13
CA PRO A 57 3.30 -0.55 25.39
C PRO A 57 4.55 -0.82 26.22
N ASP A 58 5.02 0.21 26.93
CA ASP A 58 6.19 0.22 27.83
C ASP A 58 7.58 0.14 27.18
N ASN A 59 7.71 0.26 25.84
CA ASN A 59 8.97 0.21 25.08
C ASN A 59 9.85 -1.04 25.29
N ASN A 60 9.46 -1.90 26.22
CA ASN A 60 9.89 -3.27 26.39
C ASN A 60 9.03 -4.10 25.43
N SER A 61 9.53 -5.23 24.92
CA SER A 61 8.81 -6.08 23.96
C SER A 61 7.61 -6.81 24.60
N SER A 62 6.66 -6.04 25.12
CA SER A 62 5.35 -6.47 25.60
C SER A 62 4.70 -7.32 24.53
N ARG A 63 4.05 -8.42 24.93
CA ARG A 63 3.48 -9.41 23.98
C ARG A 63 2.39 -8.82 23.07
N VAL A 64 1.82 -7.67 23.42
CA VAL A 64 0.66 -7.09 22.73
C VAL A 64 1.07 -5.83 21.98
N GLN A 65 1.20 -5.95 20.66
CA GLN A 65 1.30 -4.80 19.77
C GLN A 65 -0.02 -4.02 19.79
N LEU A 66 0.03 -2.69 19.90
CA LEU A 66 -1.16 -1.83 19.84
C LEU A 66 -1.30 -1.15 18.48
N SER A 67 -2.51 -0.68 18.18
CA SER A 67 -2.75 0.14 16.99
C SER A 67 -2.12 1.53 17.20
N PRO A 68 -1.53 2.16 16.17
CA PRO A 68 -1.11 3.57 16.22
C PRO A 68 -2.21 4.57 16.63
N CYS A 69 -3.48 4.18 16.57
CA CYS A 69 -4.60 4.97 17.09
C CYS A 69 -4.81 4.87 18.61
N ASP A 70 -4.07 3.98 19.29
CA ASP A 70 -4.18 3.76 20.74
C ASP A 70 -3.33 4.78 21.50
N LYS A 71 -3.97 5.55 22.39
CA LYS A 71 -3.32 6.62 23.16
C LYS A 71 -2.25 6.12 24.14
N ARG A 72 -2.21 4.81 24.41
CA ARG A 72 -1.18 4.20 25.26
C ARG A 72 0.17 4.09 24.55
N LEU A 73 0.20 4.25 23.22
CA LEU A 73 1.44 4.34 22.48
C LEU A 73 1.99 5.77 22.53
N SER A 74 3.26 5.90 22.92
CA SER A 74 3.98 7.17 22.82
C SER A 74 4.68 7.25 21.47
N LEU A 75 4.00 7.81 20.47
CA LEU A 75 4.50 7.99 19.11
C LEU A 75 5.06 9.41 18.88
N SER A 76 5.89 9.91 19.80
CA SER A 76 6.40 11.30 19.81
C SER A 76 7.37 11.63 18.66
N ASN A 77 8.16 10.66 18.20
CA ASN A 77 9.03 10.80 17.02
C ASN A 77 8.59 9.82 15.93
N SER A 78 7.37 10.03 15.42
CA SER A 78 6.77 9.21 14.37
C SER A 78 6.33 10.04 13.19
N GLN A 79 6.25 9.40 12.03
CA GLN A 79 5.66 9.99 10.83
C GLN A 79 4.51 9.11 10.35
N ILE A 80 3.50 9.72 9.74
CA ILE A 80 2.33 8.99 9.25
C ILE A 80 2.07 9.36 7.79
N ALA A 81 1.89 8.33 6.96
CA ALA A 81 1.32 8.48 5.63
C ALA A 81 -0.11 7.94 5.65
N VAL A 82 -1.06 8.66 5.05
CA VAL A 82 -2.47 8.26 4.98
C VAL A 82 -2.85 8.07 3.52
N PHE A 83 -3.50 6.94 3.24
CA PHE A 83 -3.93 6.59 1.90
C PHE A 83 -5.41 6.26 1.90
N ARG A 84 -6.04 6.50 0.75
CA ARG A 84 -7.45 6.20 0.52
C ARG A 84 -7.68 5.58 -0.87
N PRO A 85 -7.12 4.39 -1.13
CA PRO A 85 -7.35 3.68 -2.39
C PRO A 85 -8.79 3.23 -2.54
N LYS A 86 -9.17 2.96 -3.79
CA LYS A 86 -10.44 2.33 -4.13
C LYS A 86 -10.40 0.84 -3.79
N VAL A 87 -11.42 0.35 -3.10
CA VAL A 87 -11.54 -1.04 -2.67
C VAL A 87 -11.70 -1.96 -3.89
N ASP A 88 -10.97 -3.07 -3.84
CA ASP A 88 -10.92 -4.09 -4.89
C ASP A 88 -10.31 -3.61 -6.22
N GLN A 89 -9.51 -2.54 -6.18
CA GLN A 89 -8.68 -2.10 -7.28
C GLN A 89 -7.20 -2.23 -6.88
N ILE A 90 -6.41 -2.93 -7.70
CA ILE A 90 -4.96 -3.00 -7.49
C ILE A 90 -4.38 -1.59 -7.61
N SER A 91 -3.72 -1.15 -6.54
CA SER A 91 -3.13 0.18 -6.43
C SER A 91 -1.66 0.06 -6.06
N LEU A 92 -0.82 0.93 -6.64
CA LEU A 92 0.56 1.14 -6.22
C LEU A 92 0.62 2.48 -5.50
N LEU A 93 0.90 2.44 -4.20
CA LEU A 93 1.09 3.63 -3.41
C LEU A 93 2.57 3.98 -3.37
N THR A 94 2.89 5.27 -3.47
CA THR A 94 4.28 5.73 -3.41
C THR A 94 4.45 6.72 -2.27
N ILE A 95 5.48 6.52 -1.44
CA ILE A 95 5.94 7.48 -0.44
C ILE A 95 7.27 8.03 -0.93
N ASN A 96 7.27 9.31 -1.27
CA ASN A 96 8.46 9.99 -1.73
C ASN A 96 9.43 10.18 -0.56
N THR A 97 10.63 9.61 -0.68
CA THR A 97 11.67 9.68 0.37
C THR A 97 12.69 10.80 0.14
N SER A 98 12.38 11.78 -0.72
CA SER A 98 13.30 12.88 -1.02
C SER A 98 13.41 13.92 0.11
N SER A 99 12.39 14.03 0.95
CA SER A 99 12.37 14.86 2.18
C SER A 99 12.07 14.05 3.44
N PHE A 100 11.75 12.76 3.29
CA PHE A 100 11.41 11.85 4.38
C PHE A 100 12.32 10.63 4.34
N PHE A 101 12.97 10.35 5.46
CA PHE A 101 13.96 9.30 5.57
C PHE A 101 13.54 8.29 6.64
N PRO A 102 13.04 7.08 6.27
CA PRO A 102 12.44 6.17 7.24
C PRO A 102 13.35 5.75 8.40
N ASP A 103 14.66 5.67 8.18
CA ASP A 103 15.69 5.36 9.19
C ASP A 103 15.79 6.43 10.30
N THR A 104 15.60 7.71 9.99
CA THR A 104 15.62 8.80 10.99
C THR A 104 14.40 8.75 11.92
N TYR A 105 13.35 8.03 11.50
CA TYR A 105 12.14 7.78 12.28
C TYR A 105 12.10 6.35 12.80
N GLY A 106 13.25 5.70 12.99
CA GLY A 106 13.36 4.41 13.64
C GLY A 106 13.27 3.20 12.71
N GLY A 107 13.03 3.39 11.41
CA GLY A 107 13.29 2.38 10.39
C GLY A 107 12.23 1.29 10.23
N TYR A 108 11.13 1.34 10.99
CA TYR A 108 10.04 0.38 10.88
C TYR A 108 8.72 1.07 10.53
N MET A 109 7.81 0.32 9.92
CA MET A 109 6.45 0.79 9.65
C MET A 109 5.36 -0.21 10.05
N VAL A 110 4.20 0.32 10.42
CA VAL A 110 2.98 -0.44 10.71
C VAL A 110 1.82 0.17 9.92
N ALA A 111 1.12 -0.66 9.16
CA ALA A 111 -0.16 -0.26 8.56
C ALA A 111 -1.27 -0.45 9.58
N PHE A 112 -2.25 0.46 9.61
CA PHE A 112 -3.34 0.44 10.58
C PHE A 112 -4.62 1.08 10.04
N ALA A 113 -5.76 0.63 10.54
CA ALA A 113 -7.02 1.32 10.39
C ALA A 113 -8.02 0.94 11.49
N GLY A 114 -8.98 1.83 11.77
CA GLY A 114 -10.04 1.64 12.77
C GLY A 114 -9.62 1.98 14.20
N ARG A 115 -10.59 1.93 15.11
CA ARG A 115 -10.40 2.19 16.55
C ARG A 115 -11.08 1.16 17.41
N LYS A 116 -12.40 0.96 17.28
CA LYS A 116 -13.11 -0.12 17.99
C LYS A 116 -12.80 -1.47 17.38
N TYR A 117 -12.72 -1.53 16.05
CA TYR A 117 -12.34 -2.71 15.28
C TYR A 117 -10.97 -2.48 14.64
N ALA A 118 -10.03 -1.98 15.43
CA ALA A 118 -8.70 -1.63 14.95
C ALA A 118 -7.96 -2.87 14.44
N ALA A 119 -7.54 -2.82 13.18
CA ALA A 119 -6.62 -3.78 12.60
C ALA A 119 -5.27 -3.11 12.37
N ARG A 120 -4.19 -3.91 12.48
CA ARG A 120 -2.82 -3.46 12.27
C ARG A 120 -1.98 -4.58 11.69
N SER A 121 -0.96 -4.24 10.92
CA SER A 121 0.05 -5.20 10.50
C SER A 121 1.16 -5.34 11.53
N LEU A 122 1.96 -6.40 11.42
CA LEU A 122 3.22 -6.51 12.15
C LEU A 122 4.20 -5.42 11.70
N PRO A 123 5.13 -4.95 12.56
CA PRO A 123 6.17 -4.02 12.15
C PRO A 123 7.03 -4.60 11.03
N ALA A 124 7.07 -3.90 9.90
CA ALA A 124 7.95 -4.22 8.78
C ALA A 124 9.21 -3.35 8.83
N PHE A 125 10.37 -3.94 8.60
CA PHE A 125 11.60 -3.20 8.42
C PHE A 125 11.55 -2.44 7.09
N VAL A 126 11.93 -1.17 7.12
CA VAL A 126 11.95 -0.28 5.96
C VAL A 126 13.35 0.22 5.69
N ALA A 127 14.04 0.77 6.68
CA ALA A 127 15.37 1.29 6.47
C ALA A 127 16.20 1.35 7.75
N ASN A 128 17.51 1.32 7.60
CA ASN A 128 18.49 1.78 8.58
C ASN A 128 19.56 2.61 7.87
N GLY A 129 20.67 2.91 8.55
CA GLY A 129 21.77 3.67 7.95
C GLY A 129 22.52 2.92 6.83
N THR A 130 22.26 1.64 6.63
CA THR A 130 23.00 0.78 5.68
C THR A 130 22.13 0.27 4.54
N PHE A 131 20.87 -0.06 4.81
CA PHE A 131 19.94 -0.66 3.86
C PHE A 131 18.56 -0.02 3.91
N THR A 132 17.90 0.05 2.75
CA THR A 132 16.53 0.52 2.58
C THR A 132 15.75 -0.45 1.69
N VAL A 133 14.64 -0.99 2.19
CA VAL A 133 13.67 -1.78 1.42
C VAL A 133 12.65 -0.82 0.81
N THR A 134 12.50 -0.87 -0.51
CA THR A 134 11.67 0.10 -1.26
C THR A 134 10.40 -0.50 -1.84
N SER A 135 10.25 -1.83 -1.83
CA SER A 135 9.09 -2.51 -2.43
C SER A 135 8.39 -3.38 -1.39
N PHE A 136 7.09 -3.12 -1.19
CA PHE A 136 6.25 -3.87 -0.26
C PHE A 136 4.96 -4.30 -0.94
N THR A 137 4.36 -5.38 -0.43
CA THR A 137 2.97 -5.72 -0.75
C THR A 137 2.17 -5.76 0.54
N LEU A 138 1.06 -5.03 0.55
CA LEU A 138 0.10 -4.98 1.65
C LEU A 138 -1.21 -5.64 1.24
N ALA A 139 -1.65 -6.64 1.99
CA ALA A 139 -2.96 -7.26 1.81
C ALA A 139 -3.92 -6.88 2.93
N LEU A 140 -5.12 -6.47 2.54
CA LEU A 140 -6.20 -6.06 3.42
C LEU A 140 -7.30 -7.12 3.38
N GLU A 141 -7.54 -7.77 4.52
CA GLU A 141 -8.60 -8.76 4.62
C GLU A 141 -9.86 -8.15 5.24
N PHE A 142 -10.97 -8.21 4.52
CA PHE A 142 -12.27 -7.74 4.97
C PHE A 142 -13.23 -8.89 5.25
N LYS A 143 -14.04 -8.76 6.29
CA LYS A 143 -15.15 -9.67 6.60
C LYS A 143 -16.43 -8.87 6.75
N LYS A 144 -17.40 -9.10 5.87
CA LYS A 144 -18.66 -8.34 5.83
C LYS A 144 -18.42 -6.82 5.77
N GLY A 145 -17.43 -6.41 5.00
CA GLY A 145 -17.04 -5.01 4.80
C GLY A 145 -16.21 -4.39 5.92
N ARG A 146 -15.87 -5.14 6.97
CA ARG A 146 -15.00 -4.66 8.07
C ARG A 146 -13.60 -5.21 7.92
N LEU A 147 -12.60 -4.34 8.00
CA LEU A 147 -11.20 -4.75 8.03
C LEU A 147 -10.95 -5.68 9.23
N GLN A 148 -10.35 -6.83 8.98
CA GLN A 148 -9.97 -7.80 10.01
C GLN A 148 -8.46 -7.80 10.21
N ASN A 149 -7.71 -7.86 9.10
CA ASN A 149 -6.27 -8.02 9.14
C ASN A 149 -5.58 -7.19 8.05
N LEU A 150 -4.33 -6.84 8.35
CA LEU A 150 -3.38 -6.19 7.47
C LEU A 150 -2.09 -7.01 7.49
N PHE A 151 -1.62 -7.47 6.34
CA PHE A 151 -0.40 -8.28 6.27
C PHE A 151 0.56 -7.76 5.23
N TRP A 152 1.82 -7.68 5.63
CA TRP A 152 2.93 -7.46 4.71
C TRP A 152 3.31 -8.80 4.09
N LYS A 153 3.30 -8.87 2.77
CA LYS A 153 3.88 -9.99 2.04
C LYS A 153 5.33 -9.66 1.69
N ARG A 154 6.20 -10.61 2.02
CA ARG A 154 7.62 -10.57 1.65
C ARG A 154 7.79 -11.19 0.27
N ASP A 155 8.48 -10.48 -0.61
CA ASP A 155 8.66 -10.88 -2.00
C ASP A 155 9.92 -11.73 -2.22
N GLY A 156 10.72 -11.95 -1.17
CA GLY A 156 11.97 -12.69 -1.26
C GLY A 156 13.06 -11.92 -2.01
N CYS A 157 14.17 -12.60 -2.25
CA CYS A 157 15.37 -11.99 -2.82
C CYS A 157 15.53 -12.20 -4.33
N SER A 158 14.57 -12.83 -5.01
CA SER A 158 14.62 -13.05 -6.46
C SER A 158 14.80 -11.74 -7.23
N LYS A 159 14.22 -10.65 -6.71
CA LYS A 159 14.32 -9.28 -7.26
C LYS A 159 15.67 -8.58 -7.03
N CYS A 160 16.57 -9.13 -6.23
CA CYS A 160 17.88 -8.50 -5.94
C CYS A 160 18.98 -8.87 -6.92
N SER A 161 18.68 -9.69 -7.92
CA SER A 161 19.67 -10.25 -8.81
C SER A 161 19.97 -9.27 -9.95
N GLY A 162 21.25 -8.95 -10.17
CA GLY A 162 21.71 -8.21 -11.37
C GLY A 162 22.32 -6.83 -11.14
N ASP A 163 22.29 -6.28 -9.92
CA ASP A 163 22.93 -5.00 -9.59
C ASP A 163 23.55 -5.03 -8.17
N SER A 164 24.80 -4.56 -8.07
CA SER A 164 25.61 -4.49 -6.85
C SER A 164 25.08 -3.54 -5.75
N SER A 165 24.13 -2.67 -6.11
CA SER A 165 23.44 -1.77 -5.19
C SER A 165 22.36 -2.48 -4.35
N PHE A 166 21.92 -3.68 -4.76
CA PHE A 166 20.92 -4.48 -4.08
C PHE A 166 21.55 -5.55 -3.19
N VAL A 167 20.89 -5.83 -2.07
CA VAL A 167 21.29 -6.83 -1.08
C VAL A 167 20.06 -7.59 -0.61
N CYS A 168 20.18 -8.91 -0.55
CA CYS A 168 19.20 -9.78 0.05
C CYS A 168 19.35 -9.77 1.58
N LEU A 169 18.40 -9.17 2.30
CA LEU A 169 18.39 -9.14 3.75
C LEU A 169 17.67 -10.36 4.31
N ASN A 170 18.35 -11.12 5.18
CA ASN A 170 17.80 -12.26 5.93
C ASN A 170 17.08 -13.30 5.06
N ASN A 171 17.46 -13.44 3.79
CA ASN A 171 16.80 -14.28 2.79
C ASN A 171 15.30 -13.99 2.60
N GLN A 172 14.87 -12.77 2.94
CA GLN A 172 13.45 -12.42 3.07
C GLN A 172 13.08 -11.18 2.25
N ASP A 173 13.92 -10.14 2.31
CA ASP A 173 13.60 -8.84 1.74
C ASP A 173 14.72 -8.35 0.84
N CYS A 174 14.33 -7.74 -0.29
CA CYS A 174 15.27 -7.09 -1.18
C CYS A 174 15.48 -5.64 -0.78
N ALA A 175 16.71 -5.29 -0.41
CA ALA A 175 17.06 -3.94 0.03
C ALA A 175 18.10 -3.32 -0.89
N ILE A 176 18.11 -1.99 -0.92
CA ILE A 176 19.10 -1.17 -1.60
C ILE A 176 20.05 -0.64 -0.53
N LYS A 177 21.35 -0.59 -0.83
CA LYS A 177 22.30 0.09 0.06
C LYS A 177 21.93 1.56 0.19
N THR A 178 21.79 2.06 1.40
CA THR A 178 21.24 3.40 1.69
C THR A 178 22.02 4.53 1.02
N ASN A 179 23.34 4.37 0.89
CA ASN A 179 24.24 5.30 0.20
C ASN A 179 24.06 5.34 -1.33
N SER A 180 23.42 4.34 -1.93
CA SER A 180 23.02 4.36 -3.35
C SER A 180 21.76 5.20 -3.59
N CYS A 181 20.98 5.51 -2.55
CA CYS A 181 19.77 6.31 -2.65
C CYS A 181 20.05 7.78 -2.93
N LEU A 182 19.27 8.37 -3.84
CA LEU A 182 19.27 9.81 -4.11
C LEU A 182 19.14 10.59 -2.79
N LYS A 183 19.97 11.62 -2.61
CA LYS A 183 19.96 12.56 -1.48
C LYS A 183 20.31 12.00 -0.08
N ARG A 184 20.70 10.73 0.06
CA ARG A 184 21.24 10.13 1.31
C ARG A 184 22.77 10.16 1.39
N GLY A 185 23.44 10.40 0.27
CA GLY A 185 24.87 10.63 0.15
C GLY A 185 25.13 11.63 -0.98
N GLN A 186 26.30 12.25 -1.00
CA GLN A 186 26.71 13.24 -2.00
C GLN A 186 26.84 12.70 -3.45
N GLY A 187 26.21 11.56 -3.79
CA GLY A 187 26.34 10.93 -5.12
C GLY A 187 25.48 9.70 -5.42
N GLY A 188 24.42 9.41 -4.65
CA GLY A 188 23.50 8.31 -4.97
C GLY A 188 22.66 8.61 -6.21
N SER A 189 22.40 7.63 -7.08
CA SER A 189 21.66 7.78 -8.34
C SER A 189 20.30 7.07 -8.37
N VAL A 190 19.97 6.29 -7.33
CA VAL A 190 18.78 5.43 -7.30
C VAL A 190 17.64 6.08 -6.52
N ASP A 191 16.43 6.12 -7.09
CA ASP A 191 15.23 6.55 -6.36
C ASP A 191 14.77 5.47 -5.38
N CYS A 192 14.90 5.79 -4.09
CA CYS A 192 14.51 4.91 -2.98
C CYS A 192 13.12 5.20 -2.41
N SER A 193 12.26 5.88 -3.16
CA SER A 193 10.85 6.06 -2.80
C SER A 193 10.18 4.70 -2.54
N LEU A 194 9.36 4.64 -1.48
CA LEU A 194 8.71 3.39 -1.08
C LEU A 194 7.50 3.14 -1.97
N GLY A 195 7.49 2.02 -2.70
CA GLY A 195 6.36 1.51 -3.45
C GLY A 195 5.64 0.40 -2.67
N ILE A 196 4.33 0.56 -2.47
CA ILE A 196 3.49 -0.39 -1.75
C ILE A 196 2.38 -0.85 -2.68
N GLN A 197 2.48 -2.10 -3.14
CA GLN A 197 1.40 -2.74 -3.89
C GLN A 197 0.30 -3.18 -2.94
N MET A 198 -0.95 -2.86 -3.28
CA MET A 198 -2.10 -3.20 -2.45
C MET A 198 -3.00 -4.25 -3.09
N ALA A 199 -3.57 -5.09 -2.23
CA ALA A 199 -4.56 -6.07 -2.60
C ALA A 199 -5.63 -6.23 -1.52
N PHE A 200 -6.82 -6.62 -1.93
CA PHE A 200 -7.99 -6.83 -1.07
C PHE A 200 -8.43 -8.29 -1.14
N SER A 201 -8.86 -8.83 0.00
CA SER A 201 -9.41 -10.17 0.13
C SER A 201 -10.64 -10.19 1.03
N GLY A 202 -11.45 -11.24 0.90
CA GLY A 202 -12.62 -11.48 1.76
C GLY A 202 -13.90 -10.89 1.17
N THR A 203 -14.74 -10.27 1.99
CA THR A 203 -16.07 -9.80 1.56
C THR A 203 -16.40 -8.38 2.00
N ASP A 204 -17.20 -7.70 1.17
CA ASP A 204 -17.71 -6.36 1.40
C ASP A 204 -18.99 -6.34 2.27
N LYS A 205 -19.54 -5.16 2.57
CA LYS A 205 -20.73 -5.03 3.45
C LYS A 205 -22.00 -5.71 2.91
N HIS A 206 -22.03 -5.97 1.60
CA HIS A 206 -23.11 -6.68 0.89
C HIS A 206 -22.73 -8.13 0.58
N MET A 207 -21.72 -8.68 1.24
CA MET A 207 -21.21 -10.05 1.05
C MET A 207 -20.59 -10.30 -0.33
N SER A 208 -20.33 -9.27 -1.13
CA SER A 208 -19.63 -9.43 -2.41
C SER A 208 -18.15 -9.74 -2.17
N VAL A 209 -17.60 -10.69 -2.92
CA VAL A 209 -16.20 -11.12 -2.79
C VAL A 209 -15.25 -10.04 -3.33
N LEU A 210 -14.15 -9.80 -2.60
CA LEU A 210 -13.02 -8.99 -3.04
C LEU A 210 -11.97 -9.91 -3.67
N ASN A 211 -11.59 -9.65 -4.93
CA ASN A 211 -10.81 -10.56 -5.77
C ASN A 211 -9.41 -10.07 -6.12
N SER A 212 -9.09 -8.80 -5.90
CA SER A 212 -7.77 -8.24 -6.26
C SER A 212 -6.57 -9.01 -5.68
N TRP A 213 -6.70 -9.71 -4.55
CA TRP A 213 -5.65 -10.62 -4.06
C TRP A 213 -5.35 -11.80 -5.00
N TYR A 214 -6.37 -12.42 -5.57
CA TYR A 214 -6.20 -13.49 -6.56
C TYR A 214 -5.57 -12.95 -7.85
N GLU A 215 -5.96 -11.75 -8.25
CA GLU A 215 -5.35 -11.05 -9.39
C GLU A 215 -3.87 -10.74 -9.15
N VAL A 216 -3.47 -10.33 -7.94
CA VAL A 216 -2.05 -10.15 -7.60
C VAL A 216 -1.27 -11.46 -7.66
N LYS A 217 -1.87 -12.61 -7.28
CA LYS A 217 -1.21 -13.92 -7.44
C LYS A 217 -0.96 -14.26 -8.92
N ASN A 218 -1.94 -13.97 -9.79
CA ASN A 218 -1.84 -14.23 -11.23
C ASN A 218 -0.89 -13.25 -11.92
N LEU A 219 -0.93 -11.97 -11.54
CA LEU A 219 -0.01 -10.95 -12.04
C LEU A 219 1.44 -11.23 -11.61
N ARG A 220 1.67 -11.79 -10.42
CA ARG A 220 3.01 -12.20 -9.96
C ARG A 220 3.64 -13.33 -10.79
N GLN A 221 2.86 -14.14 -11.53
CA GLN A 221 3.42 -15.09 -12.49
C GLN A 221 4.09 -14.36 -13.66
N TYR A 222 3.63 -13.15 -13.98
CA TYR A 222 4.22 -12.24 -14.95
C TYR A 222 5.08 -11.20 -14.24
N SER A 223 6.18 -11.62 -13.59
CA SER A 223 7.23 -10.77 -12.99
C SER A 223 6.85 -9.28 -12.93
N LEU A 224 5.98 -8.92 -11.99
CA LEU A 224 5.40 -7.56 -11.91
C LEU A 224 6.46 -6.47 -11.79
N TYR A 225 7.67 -6.84 -11.36
CA TYR A 225 8.82 -5.99 -11.42
C TYR A 225 9.07 -5.48 -12.85
N GLY A 226 9.11 -6.36 -13.86
CA GLY A 226 9.34 -5.95 -15.25
C GLY A 226 8.20 -5.12 -15.84
N LEU A 227 6.94 -5.44 -15.53
CA LEU A 227 5.80 -4.65 -16.00
C LEU A 227 5.74 -3.26 -15.33
N TYR A 228 5.98 -3.18 -14.02
CA TYR A 228 5.90 -1.92 -13.27
C TYR A 228 7.18 -1.08 -13.31
N SER A 229 8.38 -1.68 -13.43
CA SER A 229 9.61 -0.94 -13.71
C SER A 229 9.51 -0.27 -15.07
N ASN A 230 9.02 -1.01 -16.08
CA ASN A 230 8.79 -0.45 -17.42
C ASN A 230 7.70 0.64 -17.41
N LEU A 231 6.66 0.52 -16.58
CA LEU A 231 5.65 1.59 -16.40
C LEU A 231 6.24 2.82 -15.69
N LYS A 232 7.06 2.64 -14.66
CA LYS A 232 7.77 3.73 -13.98
C LYS A 232 8.74 4.40 -14.94
N ASP A 233 9.53 3.65 -15.69
CA ASP A 233 10.47 4.17 -16.70
C ASP A 233 9.72 4.82 -17.87
N SER A 234 8.58 4.27 -18.29
CA SER A 234 7.73 4.84 -19.35
C SER A 234 7.09 6.16 -18.91
N LEU A 235 6.58 6.25 -17.68
CA LEU A 235 6.02 7.49 -17.14
C LEU A 235 7.10 8.55 -16.89
N THR A 236 8.27 8.13 -16.38
CA THR A 236 9.41 9.05 -16.12
C THR A 236 10.03 9.55 -17.43
N SER A 237 10.15 8.70 -18.45
CA SER A 237 10.67 9.09 -19.77
C SER A 237 9.69 9.96 -20.58
N GLN A 238 8.38 9.81 -20.39
CA GLN A 238 7.41 10.75 -20.94
C GLN A 238 7.46 12.10 -20.21
N TYR A 239 7.57 12.11 -18.88
CA TYR A 239 7.65 13.36 -18.11
C TYR A 239 8.89 14.20 -18.48
N ASN A 240 10.04 13.55 -18.69
CA ASN A 240 11.28 14.19 -19.15
C ASN A 240 11.26 14.65 -20.62
N LYS A 241 10.18 14.39 -21.38
CA LYS A 241 9.98 14.92 -22.74
C LYS A 241 9.10 16.17 -22.77
N PHE A 242 8.39 16.47 -21.67
CA PHE A 242 7.49 17.62 -21.58
C PHE A 242 8.08 18.78 -20.77
N PHE A 243 9.25 18.60 -20.17
CA PHE A 243 10.07 19.60 -19.47
C PHE A 243 11.54 19.43 -19.84
#